data_AF-A0A382ZB29-F1
#
_entry.id   AF-A0A382ZB29-F1
#
_cell.length_a   1.000
_cell.length_b   1.000
_cell.length_c   1.000
_cell.angle_alpha   90.00
_cell.angle_beta   90.00
_cell.angle_gamma   90.00
#
_symmetry.space_group_name_H-M   'P 1'
#
loop_
_entity.id
_entity.type
_entity.pdbx_description
1 polymer ?
#
loop_
_entity_poly.entity_id
_entity_poly.type
_entity_poly.pdbx_seq_one_letter_code
_entity_poly.pdbx_strand_id
1 'polypeptide(L)'
;NQPLYNWLIRDIEESQIDACIENNISVTPYRPLERGLLTGKYKRDESPPPNTRASEMPSSLNIDELSKDTYDKLEIFESEAKQSNLSPAQYAIKWLLDKPVICSVVIGGKRLDQLNEFLA
;
A
#
# COMPACT_ATOMS: atom_id res chain seq x y z
N ASN A 1 -16.56 -1.63 -7.85
CA ASN A 1 -15.69 -0.50 -8.22
C ASN A 1 -14.23 -0.87 -7.90
N GLN A 2 -13.25 -0.56 -8.77
CA GLN A 2 -11.83 -0.90 -8.58
C GLN A 2 -10.93 0.35 -8.68
N PRO A 3 -10.87 1.18 -7.62
CA PRO A 3 -10.05 2.39 -7.60
C PRO A 3 -8.61 2.13 -7.13
N LEU A 4 -7.75 3.11 -7.39
CA LEU A 4 -6.50 3.24 -6.66
C LEU A 4 -6.83 3.73 -5.26
N TYR A 5 -6.46 2.94 -4.24
CA TYR A 5 -6.66 3.33 -2.86
C TYR A 5 -5.73 2.55 -1.94
N ASN A 6 -5.03 3.28 -1.08
CA ASN A 6 -4.11 2.74 -0.08
C ASN A 6 -3.87 3.81 0.98
N TRP A 7 -3.04 3.50 1.99
CA TRP A 7 -2.80 4.41 3.10
C TRP A 7 -2.19 5.77 2.66
N LEU A 8 -1.40 5.80 1.58
CA LEU A 8 -0.80 7.04 1.04
C LEU A 8 -1.75 7.83 0.14
N ILE A 9 -2.61 7.14 -0.61
CA ILE A 9 -3.45 7.76 -1.64
C ILE A 9 -4.92 7.47 -1.31
N ARG A 10 -5.61 8.51 -0.85
CA ARG A 10 -6.92 8.44 -0.21
C ARG A 10 -7.99 9.29 -0.90
N ASP A 11 -7.73 9.74 -2.12
CA ASP A 11 -8.60 10.65 -2.90
C ASP A 11 -10.07 10.18 -2.98
N ILE A 12 -10.29 8.86 -3.02
CA ILE A 12 -11.65 8.29 -3.11
C ILE A 12 -12.49 8.47 -1.84
N GLU A 13 -11.87 8.81 -0.71
CA GLU A 13 -12.58 9.02 0.56
C GLU A 13 -13.44 10.28 0.55
N GLU A 14 -13.17 11.25 -0.34
CA GLU A 14 -13.89 12.52 -0.37
C GLU A 14 -15.34 12.40 -0.87
N SER A 15 -15.63 11.40 -1.71
CA SER A 15 -16.98 11.26 -2.30
C SER A 15 -17.27 9.87 -2.87
N GLN A 16 -16.28 9.22 -3.47
CA GLN A 16 -16.49 7.96 -4.18
C GLN A 16 -16.85 6.80 -3.24
N ILE A 17 -16.29 6.77 -2.03
CA ILE A 17 -16.66 5.76 -1.01
C ILE A 17 -18.14 5.89 -0.63
N ASP A 18 -18.61 7.09 -0.31
CA ASP A 18 -20.00 7.33 0.09
C ASP A 18 -20.97 6.96 -1.03
N ALA A 19 -20.67 7.37 -2.27
CA ALA A 19 -21.46 6.98 -3.43
C ALA A 19 -21.51 5.46 -3.62
N CYS A 20 -20.41 4.73 -3.33
CA CYS A 20 -20.40 3.28 -3.40
C CYS A 20 -21.27 2.65 -2.29
N ILE A 21 -21.23 3.18 -1.07
CA ILE A 21 -22.06 2.72 0.04
C ILE A 21 -23.55 2.92 -0.26
N GLU A 22 -23.95 4.13 -0.67
CA GLU A 22 -25.35 4.49 -0.98
C GLU A 22 -25.94 3.61 -2.10
N ASN A 23 -25.12 3.21 -3.06
CA ASN A 23 -25.55 2.42 -4.22
C ASN A 23 -25.31 0.91 -4.05
N ASN A 24 -24.92 0.43 -2.87
CA ASN A 24 -24.58 -0.98 -2.61
C ASN A 24 -23.51 -1.54 -3.57
N ILE A 25 -22.49 -0.74 -3.89
CA ILE A 25 -21.38 -1.11 -4.77
C ILE A 25 -20.16 -1.47 -3.93
N SER A 26 -19.74 -2.73 -3.98
CA SER A 26 -18.48 -3.16 -3.36
C SER A 26 -17.26 -2.51 -4.00
N VAL A 27 -16.27 -2.18 -3.17
CA VAL A 27 -14.97 -1.65 -3.60
C VAL A 27 -13.91 -2.74 -3.49
N THR A 28 -13.04 -2.83 -4.50
CA THR A 28 -11.91 -3.76 -4.56
C THR A 28 -10.69 -2.98 -5.06
N PRO A 29 -9.91 -2.35 -4.17
CA PRO A 29 -8.87 -1.43 -4.59
C PRO A 29 -7.66 -2.14 -5.18
N TYR A 30 -6.97 -1.44 -6.08
CA TYR A 30 -5.67 -1.84 -6.61
C TYR A 30 -4.52 -1.00 -6.00
N ARG A 31 -3.29 -1.51 -6.13
CA ARG A 31 -2.07 -0.94 -5.50
C ARG A 31 -2.17 -0.78 -3.97
N PRO A 32 -2.58 -1.80 -3.22
CA PRO A 32 -2.64 -1.73 -1.75
C PRO A 32 -1.26 -1.46 -1.12
N LEU A 33 -0.19 -1.95 -1.76
CA LEU A 33 1.18 -1.78 -1.30
C LEU A 33 1.93 -0.64 -1.99
N GLU A 34 1.24 0.14 -2.82
CA GLU A 34 1.77 1.30 -3.53
C GLU A 34 3.12 1.04 -4.23
N ARG A 35 3.12 0.08 -5.17
CA ARG A 35 4.33 -0.40 -5.90
C ARG A 35 5.45 -0.97 -5.00
N GLY A 36 5.13 -1.24 -3.74
CA GLY A 36 6.03 -1.76 -2.73
C GLY A 36 6.47 -0.71 -1.70
N LEU A 37 6.06 0.56 -1.82
CA LEU A 37 6.40 1.59 -0.84
C LEU A 37 5.89 1.25 0.56
N LEU A 38 4.68 0.68 0.65
CA LEU A 38 4.06 0.27 1.91
C LEU A 38 4.53 -1.10 2.43
N THR A 39 5.69 -1.59 1.97
CA THR A 39 6.29 -2.83 2.49
C THR A 39 7.44 -2.57 3.47
N GLY A 40 7.81 -1.30 3.68
CA GLY A 40 8.88 -0.90 4.60
C GLY A 40 10.31 -1.20 4.11
N LYS A 41 10.47 -1.68 2.88
CA LYS A 41 11.77 -2.05 2.31
C LYS A 41 12.57 -0.90 1.70
N TYR A 42 11.97 0.26 1.50
CA TYR A 42 12.64 1.44 0.94
C TYR A 42 12.82 2.47 2.05
N LYS A 43 14.06 2.84 2.33
CA LYS A 43 14.42 3.78 3.38
C LYS A 43 14.93 5.08 2.79
N ARG A 44 14.77 6.16 3.56
CA ARG A 44 15.27 7.48 3.22
C ARG A 44 16.79 7.41 3.05
N ASP A 45 17.29 8.07 2.00
CA ASP A 45 18.73 8.18 1.70
C ASP A 45 19.44 6.83 1.47
N GLU A 46 18.69 5.75 1.23
CA GLU A 46 19.22 4.44 0.89
C GLU A 46 18.90 4.07 -0.56
N SER A 47 19.86 3.42 -1.23
CA SER A 47 19.60 2.85 -2.56
C SER A 47 18.55 1.73 -2.48
N PRO A 48 17.72 1.54 -3.52
CA PRO A 48 16.72 0.48 -3.51
C PRO A 48 17.37 -0.90 -3.33
N PRO A 49 16.84 -1.76 -2.44
CA PRO A 49 17.37 -3.11 -2.28
C PRO A 49 17.34 -3.87 -3.62
N PRO A 50 18.27 -4.80 -3.86
CA PRO A 50 18.28 -5.62 -5.07
C PRO A 50 17.01 -6.47 -5.19
N ASN A 51 16.67 -6.87 -6.41
CA ASN A 51 15.48 -7.69 -6.72
C ASN A 51 14.16 -7.04 -6.25
N THR A 52 14.12 -5.71 -6.22
CA THR A 52 12.91 -4.92 -5.96
C THR A 52 12.42 -4.25 -7.24
N ARG A 53 11.18 -3.78 -7.24
CA ARG A 53 10.62 -3.02 -8.37
C ARG A 53 11.46 -1.78 -8.67
N ALA A 54 11.93 -1.08 -7.66
CA ALA A 54 12.76 0.10 -7.84
C ALA A 54 14.13 -0.23 -8.45
N SER A 55 14.75 -1.35 -8.04
CA SER A 55 16.05 -1.76 -8.61
C SER A 55 15.91 -2.32 -10.04
N GLU A 56 14.82 -3.02 -10.35
CA GLU A 56 14.60 -3.68 -11.65
C GLU A 56 13.91 -2.80 -12.69
N MET A 57 13.08 -1.85 -12.25
CA MET A 57 12.21 -1.03 -13.08
C MET A 57 12.17 0.43 -12.58
N PRO A 58 13.29 1.17 -12.63
CA PRO A 58 13.36 2.54 -12.11
C PRO A 58 12.37 3.50 -12.77
N SER A 59 11.99 3.27 -14.04
CA SER A 59 10.93 4.02 -14.72
C SER A 59 9.53 3.82 -14.12
N SER A 60 9.31 2.73 -13.38
CA SER A 60 8.04 2.43 -12.69
C SER A 60 8.01 2.97 -11.26
N LEU A 61 9.17 3.07 -10.60
CA LEU A 61 9.33 3.58 -9.24
C LEU A 61 10.77 4.06 -9.08
N ASN A 62 10.96 5.38 -9.15
CA ASN A 62 12.24 6.01 -8.87
C ASN A 62 12.28 6.47 -7.40
N ILE A 63 13.13 5.85 -6.59
CA ILE A 63 13.26 6.14 -5.15
C ILE A 63 13.91 7.50 -4.91
N ASP A 64 14.77 7.93 -5.84
CA ASP A 64 15.49 9.21 -5.76
C ASP A 64 14.57 10.41 -6.03
N GLU A 65 13.42 10.19 -6.69
CA GLU A 65 12.42 11.22 -6.98
C GLU A 65 11.34 11.33 -5.90
N LEU A 66 11.35 10.46 -4.88
CA LEU A 66 10.39 10.53 -3.79
C LEU A 66 10.63 11.78 -2.94
N SER A 67 9.56 12.50 -2.65
CA SER A 67 9.63 13.72 -1.84
C SER A 67 9.92 13.39 -0.38
N LYS A 68 10.50 14.37 0.34
CA LYS A 68 10.66 14.28 1.81
C LYS A 68 9.34 13.98 2.53
N ASP A 69 8.25 14.61 2.11
CA ASP A 69 6.90 14.37 2.64
C ASP A 69 6.44 12.92 2.46
N THR A 70 6.82 12.27 1.35
CA THR A 70 6.51 10.85 1.13
C THR A 70 7.23 9.98 2.15
N TYR A 71 8.51 10.24 2.42
CA TYR A 71 9.25 9.50 3.44
C TYR A 71 8.72 9.76 4.86
N ASP A 72 8.40 11.01 5.19
CA ASP A 72 7.80 11.36 6.48
C ASP A 72 6.50 10.55 6.71
N LYS A 73 5.65 10.42 5.66
CA LYS A 73 4.44 9.57 5.68
C LYS A 73 4.74 8.08 5.82
N LEU A 74 5.75 7.57 5.11
CA LEU A 74 6.16 6.16 5.20
C LEU A 74 6.65 5.80 6.61
N GLU A 75 7.41 6.69 7.25
CA GLU A 75 7.91 6.48 8.61
C GLU A 75 6.75 6.47 9.65
N ILE A 76 5.75 7.33 9.47
CA ILE A 76 4.51 7.29 10.27
C ILE A 76 3.80 5.96 10.07
N PHE A 77 3.60 5.55 8.81
CA PHE A 77 2.94 4.29 8.47
C PHE A 77 3.64 3.08 9.10
N GLU A 78 4.97 3.02 9.04
CA GLU A 78 5.75 1.95 9.67
C GLU A 78 5.62 1.94 11.21
N SER A 79 5.55 3.12 11.83
CA SER A 79 5.30 3.25 13.27
C SER A 79 3.92 2.71 13.65
N GLU A 80 2.88 3.03 12.89
CA GLU A 80 1.51 2.51 13.10
C GLU A 80 1.45 0.98 12.91
N ALA A 81 2.12 0.45 11.89
CA ALA A 81 2.22 -0.99 11.65
C ALA A 81 2.86 -1.70 12.86
N LYS A 82 3.96 -1.13 13.38
CA LYS A 82 4.64 -1.63 14.58
C LYS A 82 3.75 -1.60 15.82
N GLN A 83 2.99 -0.52 16.03
CA GLN A 83 2.03 -0.43 17.15
C GLN A 83 0.92 -1.48 17.05
N SER A 84 0.58 -1.88 15.82
CA SER A 84 -0.40 -2.94 15.54
C SER A 84 0.18 -4.35 15.61
N ASN A 85 1.48 -4.51 15.91
CA ASN A 85 2.22 -5.78 15.86
C ASN A 85 2.14 -6.47 14.48
N LEU A 86 2.13 -5.69 13.41
CA LEU A 86 2.07 -6.19 12.03
C LEU A 86 3.30 -5.73 11.25
N SER A 87 3.70 -6.51 10.24
CA SER A 87 4.59 -5.99 9.21
C SER A 87 3.93 -4.82 8.47
N PRO A 88 4.69 -3.90 7.86
CA PRO A 88 4.12 -2.82 7.05
C PRO A 88 3.19 -3.34 5.93
N ALA A 89 3.56 -4.45 5.29
CA ALA A 89 2.74 -5.05 4.24
C ALA A 89 1.40 -5.59 4.76
N GLN A 90 1.42 -6.32 5.88
CA GLN A 90 0.19 -6.80 6.52
C GLN A 90 -0.68 -5.65 7.01
N TYR A 91 -0.07 -4.62 7.60
CA TYR A 91 -0.79 -3.44 8.06
C TYR A 91 -1.47 -2.69 6.91
N ALA A 92 -0.83 -2.53 5.75
CA ALA A 92 -1.44 -1.90 4.57
C ALA A 92 -2.70 -2.65 4.12
N ILE A 93 -2.65 -3.98 4.10
CA ILE A 93 -3.76 -4.83 3.67
C ILE A 93 -4.88 -4.78 4.70
N LYS A 94 -4.54 -4.95 5.99
CA LYS A 94 -5.52 -4.86 7.09
C LYS A 94 -6.21 -3.50 7.12
N TRP A 95 -5.47 -2.41 6.97
CA TRP A 95 -6.02 -1.05 6.96
C TRP A 95 -7.10 -0.87 5.89
N LEU A 96 -6.93 -1.48 4.71
CA LEU A 96 -7.94 -1.49 3.65
C LEU A 96 -9.13 -2.38 4.01
N LEU A 97 -8.88 -3.58 4.51
CA LEU A 97 -9.95 -4.53 4.88
C LEU A 97 -10.80 -4.06 6.07
N ASP A 98 -10.26 -3.17 6.90
CA ASP A 98 -11.00 -2.54 8.01
C ASP A 98 -12.01 -1.47 7.51
N LYS A 99 -12.03 -1.14 6.20
CA LYS A 99 -12.99 -0.19 5.62
C LYS A 99 -14.31 -0.92 5.27
N PRO A 100 -15.47 -0.43 5.72
CA PRO A 100 -16.76 -1.12 5.51
C PRO A 100 -17.12 -1.43 4.05
N VAL A 101 -16.72 -0.55 3.11
CA VAL A 101 -17.05 -0.68 1.68
C VAL A 101 -16.12 -1.66 0.93
N ILE A 102 -15.00 -2.05 1.55
CA ILE A 102 -13.98 -2.90 0.91
C ILE A 102 -14.31 -4.36 1.18
N CYS A 103 -14.60 -5.12 0.12
CA CYS A 103 -14.92 -6.54 0.23
C CYS A 103 -13.73 -7.45 -0.15
N SER A 104 -12.76 -6.93 -0.91
CA SER A 104 -11.55 -7.66 -1.26
C SER A 104 -10.44 -6.68 -1.66
N VAL A 105 -9.18 -7.12 -1.64
CA VAL A 105 -8.01 -6.30 -1.97
C VAL A 105 -7.16 -7.01 -3.02
N VAL A 106 -6.75 -6.31 -4.08
CA VAL A 106 -5.90 -6.89 -5.14
C VAL A 106 -4.43 -6.87 -4.72
N ILE A 107 -3.91 -8.02 -4.31
CA ILE A 107 -2.49 -8.20 -3.97
C ILE A 107 -1.73 -8.87 -5.12
N GLY A 108 -0.50 -8.43 -5.35
CA GLY A 108 0.39 -9.03 -6.35
C GLY A 108 1.75 -9.32 -5.73
N GLY A 109 2.27 -10.53 -5.95
CA GLY A 109 3.60 -10.96 -5.56
C GLY A 109 4.24 -11.77 -6.70
N LYS A 110 5.55 -11.62 -6.90
CA LYS A 110 6.31 -12.43 -7.88
C LYS A 110 6.77 -13.77 -7.29
N ARG A 111 6.79 -13.86 -5.96
CA ARG A 111 7.34 -15.00 -5.23
C ARG A 111 6.43 -15.40 -4.08
N LEU A 112 6.49 -16.67 -3.69
CA LEU A 112 5.62 -17.24 -2.65
C LEU A 112 5.89 -16.66 -1.26
N ASP A 113 7.13 -16.31 -0.94
CA ASP A 113 7.49 -15.63 0.32
C ASP A 113 6.70 -14.33 0.50
N GLN A 114 6.55 -13.54 -0.57
CA GLN A 114 5.78 -12.31 -0.54
C GLN A 114 4.29 -12.59 -0.29
N LEU A 115 3.72 -13.59 -0.98
CA LEU A 115 2.32 -13.94 -0.78
C LEU A 115 2.07 -14.46 0.63
N ASN A 116 2.98 -15.28 1.18
CA ASN A 116 2.87 -15.78 2.54
C ASN A 116 2.94 -14.63 3.57
N GLU A 117 3.80 -13.63 3.36
CA GLU A 117 3.85 -12.43 4.20
C GLU A 117 2.53 -11.64 4.14
N PHE A 118 1.98 -11.45 2.93
CA PHE A 118 0.78 -10.65 2.73
C PHE A 118 -0.50 -11.30 3.27
N LEU A 119 -0.53 -12.64 3.34
CA LEU A 119 -1.68 -13.44 3.73
C LEU A 119 -1.65 -13.92 5.19
N ALA A 120 -0.52 -13.73 5.88
CA ALA A 120 -0.36 -14.09 7.30
C ALA A 120 -1.05 -13.06 8.21
#